data_AF-A0A8X7MI98-F1
#
_entry.id   AF-A0A8X7MI98-F1
#
_cell.length_a   1.000
_cell.length_b   1.000
_cell.length_c   1.000
_cell.angle_alpha   90.00
_cell.angle_beta   90.00
_cell.angle_gamma   90.00
#
_symmetry.space_group_name_H-M   'P 1'
#
loop_
_entity.id
_entity.type
_entity.pdbx_description
1 polymer ?
#
loop_
_entity_poly.entity_id
_entity_poly.type
_entity_poly.pdbx_seq_one_letter_code
_entity_poly.pdbx_strand_id
1 'polypeptide(L)'
;MLSLTDRSPNRMAAATQARRAQLLLLRLPVERPTLASLPMTFSNPKQEEAVIDYWRSINAFQTSLEQSKGRPPFSFYDGPPFATGLPHCGHLNAGTIKDIVTRHAHATGHHVERKF
;
A
#
# COMPACT_ATOMS: atom_id res chain seq x y z
N MET A 1 20.34 -23.72 19.17
CA MET A 1 20.70 -23.72 17.73
C MET A 1 19.60 -24.44 16.98
N LEU A 2 18.51 -23.75 16.59
CA LEU A 2 17.34 -24.35 15.95
C LEU A 2 17.41 -24.17 14.44
N SER A 3 17.32 -25.30 13.74
CA SER A 3 17.51 -25.49 12.30
C SER A 3 16.47 -24.74 11.44
N LEU A 4 16.96 -24.06 10.40
CA LEU A 4 16.21 -23.28 9.40
C LEU A 4 15.47 -24.14 8.33
N THR A 5 14.98 -25.33 8.71
CA THR A 5 14.38 -26.27 7.74
C THR A 5 13.03 -26.86 8.17
N ASP A 6 12.24 -26.18 9.00
CA ASP A 6 10.84 -26.59 9.19
C ASP A 6 9.98 -26.08 8.02
N ARG A 7 10.02 -26.83 6.92
CA ARG A 7 9.08 -26.75 5.79
C ARG A 7 7.92 -27.72 6.01
N SER A 8 7.23 -27.63 7.14
CA SER A 8 6.01 -28.41 7.33
C SER A 8 4.97 -28.04 6.25
N PRO A 9 4.36 -29.01 5.56
CA PRO A 9 3.40 -28.80 4.46
C PRO A 9 2.23 -27.87 4.81
N ASN A 10 1.92 -27.77 6.11
CA ASN A 10 0.79 -27.05 6.65
C ASN A 10 0.95 -25.51 6.54
N ARG A 11 2.18 -24.97 6.63
CA ARG A 11 2.44 -23.52 6.47
C ARG A 11 2.43 -23.07 5.01
N MET A 12 2.92 -23.91 4.09
CA MET A 12 2.86 -23.62 2.64
C MET A 12 1.43 -23.66 2.12
N ALA A 13 0.61 -24.62 2.58
CA ALA A 13 -0.81 -24.70 2.23
C ALA A 13 -1.59 -23.45 2.67
N ALA A 14 -1.36 -22.96 3.89
CA ALA A 14 -1.97 -21.72 4.39
C ALA A 14 -1.57 -20.48 3.58
N ALA A 15 -0.28 -20.36 3.21
CA ALA A 15 0.22 -19.27 2.38
C ALA A 15 -0.34 -19.33 0.95
N THR A 16 -0.50 -20.52 0.37
CA THR A 16 -1.10 -20.75 -0.95
C THR A 16 -2.61 -20.47 -0.95
N GLN A 17 -3.31 -20.78 0.15
CA GLN A 17 -4.74 -20.50 0.32
C GLN A 17 -5.01 -19.01 0.51
N ALA A 18 -4.15 -18.30 1.25
CA ALA A 18 -4.19 -16.84 1.37
C ALA A 18 -3.92 -16.15 0.01
N ARG A 19 -2.94 -16.64 -0.77
CA ARG A 19 -2.62 -16.12 -2.11
C ARG A 19 -3.76 -16.38 -3.11
N ARG A 20 -4.44 -17.52 -3.00
CA ARG A 20 -5.66 -17.84 -3.77
C ARG A 20 -6.84 -16.96 -3.38
N ALA A 21 -7.04 -16.68 -2.09
CA ALA A 21 -8.10 -15.78 -1.63
C ALA A 21 -7.86 -14.32 -2.08
N GLN A 22 -6.61 -13.87 -2.09
CA GLN A 22 -6.22 -12.53 -2.55
C GLN A 22 -6.33 -12.38 -4.09
N LEU A 23 -6.02 -13.44 -4.85
CA LEU A 23 -6.28 -13.51 -6.31
C LEU A 23 -7.77 -13.61 -6.65
N LEU A 24 -8.61 -14.19 -5.77
CA LEU A 24 -10.07 -14.21 -5.91
C LEU A 24 -10.70 -12.84 -5.61
N LEU A 25 -10.12 -12.02 -4.72
CA LEU A 25 -10.51 -10.62 -4.51
C LEU A 25 -10.16 -9.70 -5.70
N LEU A 26 -9.22 -10.11 -6.57
CA LEU A 26 -8.97 -9.47 -7.86
C LEU A 26 -10.02 -9.81 -8.93
N ARG A 27 -11.02 -10.65 -8.61
CA ARG A 27 -12.22 -10.89 -9.44
C ARG A 27 -13.45 -10.10 -8.95
N LEU A 28 -13.25 -8.96 -8.29
CA LEU A 28 -14.35 -8.01 -8.18
C LEU A 28 -14.79 -7.62 -9.59
N PRO A 29 -16.09 -7.57 -9.90
CA PRO A 29 -16.58 -7.05 -11.17
C PRO A 29 -16.37 -5.54 -11.17
N VAL A 30 -15.12 -5.10 -11.34
CA VAL A 30 -14.82 -3.73 -11.69
C VAL A 30 -15.20 -3.62 -13.15
N GLU A 31 -16.38 -3.03 -13.42
CA GLU A 31 -16.74 -2.63 -14.78
C GLU A 31 -15.57 -1.83 -15.33
N ARG A 32 -14.89 -2.38 -16.33
CA ARG A 32 -13.81 -1.66 -17.00
C ARG A 32 -14.47 -0.64 -17.91
N PRO A 33 -14.32 0.67 -17.64
CA PRO A 33 -14.81 1.67 -18.57
C PRO A 33 -14.17 1.41 -19.93
N THR A 34 -15.00 1.37 -20.98
CA THR A 34 -14.49 1.34 -22.35
C THR A 34 -13.81 2.68 -22.63
N LEU A 35 -12.89 2.74 -23.60
CA LEU A 35 -12.24 4.01 -23.96
C LEU A 35 -13.28 5.10 -24.31
N ALA A 36 -14.43 4.69 -24.86
CA ALA A 36 -15.53 5.57 -25.21
C ALA A 36 -16.27 6.19 -24.02
N SER A 37 -16.18 5.60 -22.81
CA SER A 37 -16.85 6.12 -21.60
C SER A 37 -15.98 7.07 -20.79
N LEU A 38 -14.72 7.29 -21.16
CA LEU A 38 -13.85 8.23 -20.47
C LEU A 38 -14.16 9.67 -20.88
N PRO A 39 -14.11 10.63 -19.94
CA PRO A 39 -14.34 12.02 -20.28
C PRO A 39 -13.26 12.50 -21.26
N MET A 40 -13.68 13.22 -22.31
CA MET A 40 -12.77 13.81 -23.29
C MET A 40 -11.81 14.85 -22.69
N THR A 41 -12.15 15.39 -21.52
CA THR A 41 -11.30 16.28 -20.74
C THR A 41 -11.09 15.69 -19.34
N PHE A 42 -9.84 15.42 -18.99
CA PHE A 42 -9.44 14.85 -17.71
C PHE A 42 -8.61 15.88 -16.93
N SER A 43 -9.04 16.18 -15.71
CA SER A 43 -8.35 17.13 -14.83
C SER A 43 -7.65 16.38 -13.71
N ASN A 44 -6.32 16.25 -13.80
CA ASN A 44 -5.52 15.55 -12.77
C ASN A 44 -5.74 16.13 -11.36
N PRO A 45 -5.70 17.47 -11.13
CA PRO A 45 -5.84 18.01 -9.78
C PRO A 45 -7.17 17.66 -9.12
N LYS A 46 -8.28 17.78 -9.86
CA LYS A 46 -9.62 17.44 -9.34
C LYS A 46 -9.75 15.96 -9.01
N GLN A 47 -9.07 15.10 -9.77
CA GLN A 47 -9.10 13.66 -9.55
C GLN A 47 -8.23 13.26 -8.36
N GLU A 48 -7.08 13.90 -8.17
CA GLU A 48 -6.24 13.74 -6.99
C GLU A 48 -6.99 14.17 -5.72
N GLU A 49 -7.69 15.30 -5.74
CA GLU A 49 -8.57 15.75 -4.66
C GLU A 49 -9.64 14.71 -4.33
N ALA A 50 -10.35 14.20 -5.34
CA ALA A 50 -11.38 13.18 -5.17
C ALA A 50 -10.83 11.88 -4.55
N VAL A 51 -9.63 11.44 -4.96
CA VAL A 51 -8.98 10.25 -4.39
C VAL A 51 -8.56 10.48 -2.93
N ILE A 52 -8.04 11.67 -2.61
CA ILE A 52 -7.67 12.03 -1.24
C ILE A 52 -8.90 12.02 -0.34
N ASP A 53 -10.01 12.61 -0.79
CA ASP A 53 -11.26 12.65 -0.02
C ASP A 53 -11.87 11.25 0.14
N TYR A 54 -11.81 10.42 -0.90
CA TYR A 54 -12.17 9.01 -0.79
C TYR A 54 -11.33 8.28 0.26
N TRP A 55 -10.00 8.42 0.23
CA TRP A 55 -9.11 7.79 1.23
C TRP A 55 -9.38 8.25 2.66
N ARG A 56 -9.72 9.53 2.84
CA ARG A 56 -10.15 10.07 4.15
C ARG A 56 -11.45 9.43 4.60
N SER A 57 -12.46 9.35 3.72
CA SER A 57 -13.78 8.81 4.05
C SER A 57 -13.75 7.36 4.56
N ILE A 58 -12.80 6.56 4.05
CA ILE A 58 -12.65 5.14 4.43
C ILE A 58 -11.55 4.89 5.47
N ASN A 59 -10.94 5.96 6.02
CA ASN A 59 -9.76 5.86 6.88
C ASN A 59 -8.67 4.93 6.30
N ALA A 60 -8.35 5.11 5.01
CA ALA A 60 -7.63 4.12 4.20
C ALA A 60 -6.34 3.60 4.84
N PHE A 61 -5.57 4.47 5.50
CA PHE A 61 -4.33 4.08 6.16
C PHE A 61 -4.59 3.16 7.37
N GLN A 62 -5.51 3.53 8.25
CA GLN A 62 -5.87 2.72 9.41
C GLN A 62 -6.46 1.36 8.98
N THR A 63 -7.34 1.38 7.98
CA THR A 63 -7.89 0.17 7.36
C THR A 63 -6.77 -0.74 6.80
N SER A 64 -5.72 -0.17 6.19
CA SER A 64 -4.57 -0.95 5.70
C SER A 64 -3.76 -1.59 6.84
N LEU A 65 -3.60 -0.92 7.98
CA LEU A 65 -2.94 -1.48 9.15
C LEU A 65 -3.73 -2.65 9.71
N GLU A 66 -5.05 -2.52 9.79
CA GLU A 66 -5.94 -3.58 10.25
C GLU A 66 -5.89 -4.82 9.35
N GLN A 67 -5.91 -4.64 8.03
CA GLN A 67 -5.80 -5.71 7.04
C GLN A 67 -4.46 -6.45 7.07
N SER A 68 -3.42 -5.83 7.65
CA SER A 68 -2.08 -6.41 7.74
C SER A 68 -1.71 -6.87 9.14
N LYS A 69 -2.64 -6.85 10.11
CA LYS A 69 -2.41 -7.38 11.46
C LYS A 69 -1.91 -8.84 11.39
N GLY A 70 -0.81 -9.12 12.09
CA GLY A 70 -0.18 -10.43 12.13
C GLY A 70 0.78 -10.76 10.98
N ARG A 71 0.93 -9.87 9.98
CA ARG A 71 1.98 -10.00 8.96
C ARG A 71 3.36 -9.64 9.53
N PRO A 72 4.47 -10.12 8.93
CA PRO A 72 5.81 -9.73 9.36
C PRO A 72 5.98 -8.20 9.34
N PRO A 73 6.55 -7.60 10.41
CA PRO A 73 6.73 -6.15 10.45
C PRO A 73 7.77 -5.70 9.42
N PHE A 74 7.54 -4.55 8.81
CA PHE A 74 8.49 -3.84 7.97
C PHE A 74 8.61 -2.41 8.46
N SER A 75 9.79 -2.07 8.99
CA SER A 75 10.10 -0.74 9.48
C SER A 75 10.93 0.01 8.45
N PHE A 76 10.42 1.15 8.00
CA PHE A 76 11.16 2.08 7.16
C PHE A 76 11.63 3.25 8.03
N TYR A 77 12.95 3.47 8.09
CA TYR A 77 13.52 4.58 8.86
C TYR A 77 13.61 5.81 7.97
N ASP A 78 12.77 6.80 8.25
CA ASP A 78 12.92 8.12 7.69
C ASP A 78 13.67 9.02 8.66
N GLY A 79 14.61 9.81 8.14
CA GLY A 79 15.29 10.83 8.93
C GLY A 79 14.32 11.98 9.24
N PRO A 80 14.38 12.58 10.44
CA PRO A 80 13.53 13.72 10.76
C PRO A 80 13.82 14.86 9.76
N PRO A 81 12.78 15.51 9.21
CA PRO A 81 13.02 16.67 8.35
C PRO A 81 13.64 17.79 9.18
N PHE A 82 14.59 18.51 8.60
CA PHE A 82 15.01 19.78 9.17
C PHE A 82 13.90 20.80 8.96
N ALA A 83 13.36 21.37 10.04
CA ALA A 83 12.29 22.37 10.01
C ALA A 83 12.81 23.76 9.57
N THR A 84 13.62 23.81 8.52
CA THR A 84 14.23 25.03 7.99
C THR A 84 13.75 25.29 6.57
N GLY A 85 13.06 26.41 6.38
CA GLY A 85 12.57 26.83 5.06
C GLY A 85 11.30 26.11 4.60
N LEU A 86 10.84 26.46 3.39
CA LEU A 86 9.68 25.85 2.77
C LEU A 86 10.07 24.55 2.04
N PRO A 87 9.17 23.56 1.96
CA PRO A 87 9.39 22.38 1.13
C PRO A 87 9.67 22.76 -0.33
N HIS A 88 10.63 22.07 -0.94
CA HIS A 88 10.98 22.18 -2.36
C HIS A 88 10.90 20.81 -3.04
N CYS A 89 11.14 20.74 -4.36
CA CYS A 89 10.99 19.51 -5.15
C CYS A 89 11.80 18.30 -4.62
N GLY A 90 12.91 18.53 -3.91
CA GLY A 90 13.68 17.47 -3.25
C GLY A 90 12.89 16.75 -2.16
N HIS A 91 12.03 17.47 -1.45
CA HIS A 91 11.11 16.90 -0.46
C HIS A 91 10.06 16.01 -1.14
N LEU A 92 9.54 16.43 -2.30
CA LEU A 92 8.59 15.62 -3.08
C LEU A 92 9.25 14.33 -3.57
N ASN A 93 10.46 14.40 -4.11
CA ASN A 93 11.17 13.22 -4.62
C ASN A 93 11.45 12.22 -3.48
N ALA A 94 12.04 12.69 -2.38
CA ALA A 94 12.31 11.84 -1.22
C ALA A 94 11.01 11.25 -0.64
N GLY A 95 9.96 12.06 -0.48
CA GLY A 95 8.65 11.61 -0.01
C GLY A 95 8.03 10.53 -0.91
N THR A 96 8.13 10.71 -2.23
CA THR A 96 7.61 9.76 -3.22
C THR A 96 8.29 8.40 -3.11
N ILE A 97 9.62 8.37 -3.01
CA ILE A 97 10.38 7.11 -2.86
C ILE A 97 9.98 6.39 -1.57
N LYS A 98 9.88 7.10 -0.45
CA LYS A 98 9.51 6.55 0.86
C LYS A 98 8.10 5.94 0.83
N ASP A 99 7.14 6.60 0.17
CA ASP A 99 5.78 6.09 0.05
C ASP A 99 5.71 4.86 -0.88
N ILE A 100 6.40 4.87 -2.03
CA ILE A 100 6.43 3.73 -2.96
C ILE A 100 6.99 2.47 -2.28
N VAL A 101 8.12 2.59 -1.60
CA VAL A 101 8.78 1.45 -0.93
C VAL A 101 7.86 0.84 0.13
N THR A 102 7.24 1.67 0.97
CA THR A 102 6.36 1.20 2.04
C THR A 102 5.05 0.62 1.51
N ARG A 103 4.49 1.16 0.42
CA ARG A 103 3.32 0.57 -0.26
C ARG A 103 3.65 -0.79 -0.87
N HIS A 104 4.82 -0.91 -1.50
CA HIS A 104 5.29 -2.17 -2.06
C HIS A 104 5.48 -3.23 -0.97
N ALA A 105 6.07 -2.88 0.18
CA ALA A 105 6.21 -3.78 1.31
C ALA A 105 4.84 -4.27 1.84
N HIS A 106 3.85 -3.37 1.96
CA HIS A 106 2.50 -3.73 2.36
C HIS A 106 1.84 -4.70 1.36
N ALA A 107 1.95 -4.39 0.06
CA ALA A 107 1.39 -5.21 -1.03
C ALA A 107 2.05 -6.60 -1.12
N THR A 108 3.34 -6.72 -0.77
CA THR A 108 4.08 -7.99 -0.76
C THR A 108 3.92 -8.80 0.53
N GLY A 109 3.06 -8.35 1.45
CA GLY A 109 2.65 -9.15 2.61
C GLY A 109 3.29 -8.76 3.93
N HIS A 110 3.75 -7.51 4.09
CA HIS A 110 4.26 -7.00 5.36
C HIS A 110 3.24 -6.14 6.10
N HIS A 111 3.42 -6.03 7.41
CA HIS A 111 2.76 -5.02 8.25
C HIS A 111 3.66 -3.78 8.31
N VAL A 112 3.16 -2.64 7.82
CA VAL A 112 3.97 -1.43 7.62
C VAL A 112 3.39 -0.29 8.44
N GLU A 113 3.87 -0.16 9.68
CA GLU A 113 3.57 1.02 10.48
C GLU A 113 4.43 2.20 10.02
N ARG A 114 3.82 3.38 9.92
CA ARG A 114 4.50 4.62 9.54
C ARG A 114 4.40 5.59 10.72
N LYS A 115 5.54 6.05 11.20
CA LYS A 115 5.63 7.08 12.25
C LYS A 115 5.93 8.39 11.56
N PHE A 116 5.06 9.39 11.78
CA PHE A 116 5.20 10.74 11.27
C PHE A 116 5.64 11.66 12.39
#